data_AF-U6L9P3-F1
#
_entry.id   AF-U6L9P3-F1
#
_cell.length_a   1.000
_cell.length_b   1.000
_cell.length_c   1.000
_cell.angle_alpha   90.00
_cell.angle_beta   90.00
_cell.angle_gamma   90.00
#
_symmetry.space_group_name_H-M   'P 1'
#
loop_
_entity.id
_entity.type
_entity.pdbx_description
1 polymer ?
#
loop_
_entity_poly.entity_id
_entity_poly.type
_entity_poly.pdbx_seq_one_letter_code
_entity_poly.pdbx_strand_id
1 'polypeptide(L)'
;MVVGDLRGRDDCQKFADLLLKYFLEERNLFIISSDFCHWGPRYSYYYLEEPLPEIPIHKSIEKMDMKAIQFITEHQSEGFFNYLEATSLSVCGRNPISLFLQASLKPCGVLEP
;
A
#
# COMPACT_ATOMS: atom_id res chain seq x y z
N MET A 1 11.28 4.71 -12.80
CA MET A 1 11.73 4.60 -11.40
C MET A 1 11.55 3.16 -10.96
N VAL A 2 12.49 2.61 -10.20
CA VAL A 2 12.35 1.28 -9.58
C VAL A 2 12.29 1.50 -8.07
N VAL A 3 11.24 0.99 -7.41
CA VAL A 3 11.10 1.08 -5.95
C VAL A 3 11.49 -0.27 -5.36
N GLY A 4 12.55 -0.28 -4.57
CA GLY A 4 13.04 -1.47 -3.88
C GLY A 4 12.38 -1.68 -2.52
N ASP A 5 13.06 -2.43 -1.66
CA ASP A 5 12.62 -2.59 -0.27
C ASP A 5 12.96 -1.33 0.54
N LEU A 6 11.93 -0.57 0.94
CA LEU A 6 12.05 0.59 1.79
C LEU A 6 11.79 0.16 3.23
N ARG A 7 12.74 0.44 4.13
CA ARG A 7 12.66 -0.02 5.52
C ARG A 7 11.99 1.05 6.37
N GLY A 8 10.71 0.83 6.65
CA GLY A 8 9.94 1.65 7.57
C GLY A 8 9.41 2.96 6.95
N ARG A 9 8.62 3.68 7.75
CA ARG A 9 7.86 4.84 7.28
C ARG A 9 8.75 6.04 6.92
N ASP A 10 9.83 6.25 7.66
CA ASP A 10 10.71 7.42 7.49
C ASP A 10 11.43 7.42 6.14
N ASP A 11 11.84 6.25 5.65
CA ASP A 11 12.50 6.14 4.34
C ASP A 11 11.50 6.38 3.20
N CYS A 12 10.29 5.82 3.30
CA CYS A 12 9.19 6.16 2.39
C CYS A 12 8.93 7.67 2.35
N GLN A 13 8.94 8.35 3.49
CA GLN A 13 8.62 9.77 3.57
C GLN A 13 9.67 10.62 2.87
N LYS A 14 10.96 10.33 3.07
CA LYS A 14 12.05 11.03 2.37
C LYS A 14 11.91 10.92 0.84
N PHE A 15 11.57 9.74 0.32
CA PHE A 15 11.38 9.57 -1.12
C PHE A 15 10.09 10.22 -1.62
N ALA A 16 9.01 10.18 -0.84
CA ALA A 16 7.78 10.91 -1.15
C ALA A 16 8.05 12.41 -1.30
N ASP A 17 8.86 12.99 -0.41
CA ASP A 17 9.23 14.40 -0.41
C ASP A 17 10.03 14.79 -1.67
N LEU A 18 10.99 13.97 -2.07
CA LEU A 18 11.77 14.19 -3.29
C LEU A 18 10.89 14.12 -4.55
N LEU A 19 9.83 13.31 -4.52
CA LEU A 19 8.93 13.09 -5.65
C LEU A 19 7.74 14.06 -5.66
N LEU A 20 7.49 14.77 -4.57
CA LEU A 20 6.32 15.64 -4.38
C LEU A 20 6.14 16.65 -5.52
N LYS A 21 7.23 17.31 -5.94
CA LYS A 21 7.19 18.28 -7.05
C LYS A 21 6.70 17.68 -8.37
N TYR A 22 6.91 16.39 -8.58
CA TYR A 22 6.42 15.68 -9.76
C TYR A 22 4.98 15.23 -9.58
N PHE A 23 4.56 14.85 -8.37
CA PHE A 23 3.17 14.51 -8.04
C PHE A 23 2.21 15.69 -8.18
N LEU A 24 2.67 16.90 -7.88
CA LEU A 24 1.86 18.12 -7.96
C LEU A 24 1.74 18.70 -9.38
N GLU A 25 2.50 18.19 -10.34
CA GLU A 25 2.46 18.66 -11.73
C GLU A 25 1.36 17.92 -12.50
N GLU A 26 0.32 18.65 -12.92
CA GLU A 26 -0.89 18.09 -13.57
C GLU A 26 -0.61 17.33 -14.88
N ARG A 27 0.53 17.61 -15.53
CA ARG A 27 0.93 16.94 -16.77
C ARG A 27 1.47 15.53 -16.54
N ASN A 28 1.77 15.17 -15.29
CA ASN A 28 2.35 13.89 -14.95
C ASN A 28 1.28 12.85 -14.61
N LEU A 29 1.45 11.64 -15.13
CA LEU A 29 0.68 10.47 -14.74
C LEU A 29 1.59 9.51 -13.95
N PHE A 30 1.13 9.10 -12.77
CA PHE A 30 1.79 8.08 -11.97
C PHE A 30 1.07 6.75 -12.11
N ILE A 31 1.81 5.72 -12.52
CA ILE A 31 1.33 4.34 -12.57
C ILE A 31 2.04 3.57 -11.47
N ILE A 32 1.26 3.04 -10.53
CA ILE A 32 1.75 2.22 -9.42
C ILE A 32 1.40 0.77 -9.77
N SER A 33 2.43 -0.05 -9.94
CA SER A 33 2.26 -1.48 -10.26
C SER A 33 2.27 -2.30 -8.97
N SER A 34 1.22 -3.10 -8.75
CA SER A 34 1.13 -4.01 -7.62
C SER A 34 0.16 -5.15 -7.89
N ASP A 35 0.58 -6.36 -7.52
CA ASP A 35 -0.33 -7.47 -7.21
C ASP A 35 -0.67 -7.45 -5.71
N PHE A 36 -1.80 -8.07 -5.34
CA PHE A 36 -2.30 -8.19 -3.97
C PHE A 36 -2.05 -9.60 -3.42
N CYS A 37 -2.96 -10.20 -2.66
CA CYS A 37 -2.71 -11.44 -1.92
C CYS A 37 -2.16 -12.58 -2.80
N HIS A 38 -0.98 -13.04 -2.45
CA HIS A 38 -0.41 -14.30 -2.90
C HIS A 38 -0.64 -15.35 -1.82
N TRP A 39 -1.72 -16.13 -1.97
CA TRP A 39 -2.15 -17.11 -0.97
C TRP A 39 -1.82 -18.55 -1.37
N GLY A 40 -1.48 -19.37 -0.38
CA GLY A 40 -1.34 -20.82 -0.51
C GLY A 40 0.11 -21.33 -0.44
N PRO A 41 0.31 -22.63 -0.70
CA PRO A 41 1.58 -23.33 -0.42
C PRO A 41 2.78 -22.73 -1.14
N ARG A 42 2.59 -22.29 -2.40
CA ARG A 42 3.66 -21.69 -3.20
C ARG A 42 4.23 -20.41 -2.56
N TYR A 43 3.41 -19.70 -1.79
CA TYR A 43 3.74 -18.42 -1.18
C TYR A 43 3.96 -18.51 0.33
N SER A 44 3.80 -19.70 0.92
CA SER A 44 3.89 -19.93 2.37
C SER A 44 3.01 -18.98 3.20
N TYR A 45 1.86 -18.59 2.65
CA TYR A 45 0.94 -17.63 3.27
C TYR A 45 -0.47 -18.21 3.32
N TYR A 46 -1.00 -18.37 4.52
CA TYR A 46 -2.29 -19.02 4.79
C TYR A 46 -3.22 -18.21 5.68
N TYR A 47 -2.78 -17.02 6.10
CA TYR A 47 -3.56 -16.19 7.01
C TYR A 47 -4.89 -15.78 6.37
N LEU A 48 -5.96 -15.87 7.16
CA LEU A 48 -7.31 -15.40 6.82
C LEU A 48 -7.85 -14.63 8.03
N GLU A 49 -8.40 -13.45 7.81
CA GLU A 49 -9.05 -12.66 8.87
C GLU A 49 -10.43 -13.27 9.17
N GLU A 50 -10.64 -13.69 10.43
CA GLU A 50 -11.90 -14.29 10.91
C GLU A 50 -12.35 -15.51 10.06
N PRO A 51 -11.56 -16.59 9.98
CA PRO A 51 -11.90 -17.74 9.16
C PRO A 51 -13.13 -18.46 9.73
N LEU A 52 -14.20 -18.54 8.94
CA LEU A 52 -15.38 -19.32 9.24
C LEU A 52 -15.47 -20.53 8.31
N PRO A 53 -15.77 -21.75 8.81
CA PRO A 53 -15.85 -22.96 7.98
C PRO A 53 -16.82 -22.85 6.79
N GLU A 54 -17.85 -22.02 6.92
CA GLU A 54 -18.88 -21.81 5.91
C GLU A 54 -18.45 -20.82 4.81
N ILE A 55 -17.38 -20.04 5.03
CA ILE A 55 -16.90 -19.04 4.08
C ILE A 55 -15.83 -19.66 3.18
N PRO A 56 -16.03 -19.67 1.85
CA PRO A 56 -14.99 -20.09 0.92
C PRO A 56 -13.72 -19.26 1.06
N ILE A 57 -12.54 -19.89 1.01
CA ILE A 57 -11.23 -19.24 1.19
C ILE A 57 -11.08 -17.98 0.31
N HIS A 58 -11.50 -18.06 -0.95
CA HIS A 58 -11.37 -16.92 -1.88
C HIS A 58 -12.18 -15.69 -1.44
N LYS A 59 -13.28 -15.86 -0.69
CA LYS A 59 -14.06 -14.75 -0.12
C LYS A 59 -13.35 -14.09 1.05
N SER A 60 -12.66 -14.87 1.88
CA SER A 60 -11.80 -14.31 2.94
C SER A 60 -10.60 -13.55 2.37
N ILE A 61 -9.98 -14.07 1.29
CA ILE A 61 -8.91 -13.37 0.57
C ILE A 61 -9.43 -12.07 -0.05
N GLU A 62 -10.57 -12.12 -0.75
CA GLU A 62 -11.22 -10.93 -1.34
C GLU A 62 -11.51 -9.87 -0.27
N LYS A 63 -12.06 -10.25 0.89
CA LYS A 63 -12.31 -9.33 2.01
C LYS A 63 -11.02 -8.63 2.47
N MET A 64 -9.93 -9.37 2.58
CA MET A 64 -8.64 -8.83 3.00
C MET A 64 -8.04 -7.87 1.96
N ASP A 65 -8.06 -8.25 0.69
CA ASP A 65 -7.58 -7.41 -0.40
C ASP A 65 -8.40 -6.12 -0.50
N MET A 66 -9.73 -6.22 -0.40
CA MET A 66 -10.62 -5.07 -0.43
C MET A 66 -10.39 -4.12 0.76
N LYS A 67 -10.05 -4.64 1.94
CA LYS A 67 -9.68 -3.82 3.10
C LYS A 67 -8.37 -3.06 2.87
N ALA A 68 -7.37 -3.71 2.28
CA ALA A 68 -6.14 -3.03 1.85
C ALA A 68 -6.41 -1.95 0.79
N ILE A 69 -7.24 -2.25 -0.21
CA ILE A 69 -7.68 -1.29 -1.25
C ILE A 69 -8.43 -0.11 -0.62
N GLN A 70 -9.30 -0.36 0.36
CA GLN A 70 -10.06 0.69 1.05
C GLN A 70 -9.11 1.71 1.69
N PHE A 71 -8.09 1.25 2.42
CA PHE A 71 -7.08 2.15 2.99
C PHE A 71 -6.37 2.99 1.91
N ILE A 72 -6.13 2.43 0.73
CA ILE A 72 -5.54 3.18 -0.40
C ILE A 72 -6.50 4.24 -0.91
N THR A 73 -7.76 3.86 -1.19
CA THR A 73 -8.76 4.78 -1.76
C THR A 73 -9.16 5.90 -0.81
N GLU A 74 -9.14 5.64 0.50
CA GLU A 74 -9.43 6.61 1.56
C GLU A 74 -8.18 7.43 1.97
N HIS A 75 -7.05 7.23 1.29
CA HIS A 75 -5.77 7.90 1.57
C HIS A 75 -5.26 7.65 3.00
N GLN A 76 -5.59 6.52 3.61
CA GLN A 76 -5.21 6.16 4.98
C GLN A 76 -3.85 5.45 5.01
N SER A 77 -2.76 6.21 4.83
CA SER A 77 -1.38 5.70 4.82
C SER A 77 -1.03 4.86 6.06
N GLU A 78 -1.38 5.35 7.25
CA GLU A 78 -1.11 4.64 8.50
C GLU A 78 -1.96 3.36 8.64
N GLY A 79 -3.23 3.42 8.23
CA GLY A 79 -4.12 2.26 8.24
C GLY A 79 -3.61 1.16 7.31
N PHE A 80 -3.18 1.52 6.11
CA PHE A 80 -2.56 0.58 5.15
C PHE A 80 -1.32 -0.08 5.73
N PHE A 81 -0.37 0.71 6.26
CA PHE A 81 0.86 0.20 6.83
C PHE A 81 0.58 -0.76 8.01
N ASN A 82 -0.23 -0.33 8.97
CA ASN A 82 -0.56 -1.13 10.14
C ASN A 82 -1.29 -2.42 9.77
N TYR A 83 -2.14 -2.38 8.73
CA TYR A 83 -2.85 -3.57 8.24
C TYR A 83 -1.90 -4.59 7.61
N LEU A 84 -0.95 -4.14 6.79
CA LEU A 84 0.06 -5.03 6.21
C LEU A 84 0.96 -5.65 7.28
N GLU A 85 1.37 -4.90 8.30
CA GLU A 85 2.15 -5.42 9.42
C GLU A 85 1.35 -6.45 10.23
N ALA A 86 0.09 -6.17 10.53
CA ALA A 86 -0.75 -7.05 11.35
C ALA A 86 -1.10 -8.37 10.64
N THR A 87 -1.30 -8.33 9.33
CA THR A 87 -1.74 -9.50 8.54
C THR A 87 -0.61 -10.20 7.82
N SER A 88 0.55 -9.55 7.66
CA SER A 88 1.61 -9.99 6.74
C SER A 88 1.11 -10.20 5.30
N LEU A 89 0.05 -9.49 4.89
CA LEU A 89 -0.53 -9.60 3.56
C LEU A 89 0.52 -9.29 2.47
N SER A 90 0.63 -10.20 1.50
CA SER A 90 1.69 -10.20 0.48
C SER A 90 1.42 -9.26 -0.70
N VAL A 91 1.22 -7.97 -0.41
CA VAL A 91 1.10 -6.90 -1.43
C VAL A 91 2.48 -6.58 -2.01
N CYS A 92 2.75 -6.98 -3.25
CA CYS A 92 4.05 -6.80 -3.91
C CYS A 92 4.48 -5.32 -4.01
N GLY A 93 3.53 -4.43 -4.31
CA GLY A 93 3.75 -3.00 -4.44
C GLY A 93 3.55 -2.21 -3.15
N ARG A 94 3.66 -2.83 -1.96
CA ARG A 94 3.45 -2.14 -0.67
C ARG A 94 4.25 -0.84 -0.54
N ASN A 95 5.49 -0.82 -1.02
CA ASN A 95 6.39 0.34 -0.92
C ASN A 95 5.99 1.47 -1.89
N PRO A 96 5.84 1.24 -3.20
CA PRO A 96 5.38 2.30 -4.10
C PRO A 96 3.97 2.81 -3.76
N ILE A 97 3.07 1.96 -3.26
CA ILE A 97 1.76 2.39 -2.73
C ILE A 97 1.93 3.31 -1.51
N SER A 98 2.74 2.90 -0.53
CA SER A 98 2.98 3.70 0.68
C SER A 98 3.60 5.06 0.37
N LEU A 99 4.56 5.08 -0.57
CA LEU A 99 5.18 6.31 -1.05
C LEU A 99 4.14 7.26 -1.66
N PHE A 100 3.27 6.73 -2.52
CA PHE A 100 2.19 7.52 -3.12
C PHE A 100 1.25 8.09 -2.08
N LEU A 101 0.80 7.25 -1.13
CA LEU A 101 -0.09 7.68 -0.05
C LEU A 101 0.54 8.81 0.77
N GLN A 102 1.81 8.68 1.15
CA GLN A 102 2.52 9.72 1.91
C GLN A 102 2.72 11.01 1.11
N ALA A 103 2.98 10.92 -0.20
CA ALA A 103 3.08 12.10 -1.07
C ALA A 103 1.71 12.81 -1.22
N SER A 104 0.63 12.04 -1.40
CA SER A 104 -0.72 12.56 -1.63
C SER A 104 -1.35 13.23 -0.40
N LEU A 105 -0.89 12.87 0.81
CA LEU A 105 -1.37 13.43 2.07
C LEU A 105 -0.76 14.80 2.41
N LYS A 106 0.25 15.26 1.65
CA LYS A 106 0.85 16.56 1.92
C LYS A 106 -0.06 17.70 1.45
N PRO A 107 -0.35 18.70 2.31
CA PRO A 107 -1.14 19.85 1.90
C PRO A 107 -0.49 20.55 0.70
N CYS A 108 -1.30 20.85 -0.31
CA CYS A 108 -0.91 21.71 -1.42
C CYS A 108 -0.58 23.10 -0.85
N GLY A 109 0.71 23.40 -0.66
CA GLY A 109 1.17 24.62 0.02
C GLY A 109 2.47 24.47 0.81
N VAL A 110 2.91 23.24 1.13
CA VAL A 110 4.20 23.01 1.81
C VAL A 110 5.31 22.75 0.78
N LEU A 111 5.53 23.74 -0.08
CA LEU A 111 6.78 23.91 -0.84
C LEU A 111 7.33 25.28 -0.46
N GLU A 112 7.71 25.45 0.81
CA GLU A 112 8.58 26.54 1.23
C GLU A 112 10.00 25.95 1.42
N PRO A 113 11.04 26.74 1.09
CA PRO A 113 12.30 26.28 0.47
C PRO A 113 13.19 25.36 1.30
#